data_AF-A0A1Y0ISS3-F1
#
_entry.id   AF-A0A1Y0ISS3-F1
#
_cell.length_a   1.000
_cell.length_b   1.000
_cell.length_c   1.000
_cell.angle_alpha   90.00
_cell.angle_beta   90.00
_cell.angle_gamma   90.00
#
_symmetry.space_group_name_H-M   'P 1'
#
loop_
_entity.id
_entity.type
_entity.pdbx_description
1 polymer ?
#
loop_
_entity_poly.entity_id
_entity_poly.type
_entity_poly.pdbx_seq_one_letter_code
_entity_poly.pdbx_strand_id
1 'polypeptide(L)' 'MAMNSISGQIETLRQKLLETVDSYRGDFLHPNVLRISQELDTLIVNVQRRKQHQAQSPAAASRESGHAGL' A
#
# COMPACT_ATOMS: atom_id res chain seq x y z
N MET A 1 18.26 -12.01 2.38
CA MET A 1 17.64 -10.93 3.17
C MET A 1 16.83 -10.03 2.24
N ALA A 2 15.61 -10.45 1.88
CA ALA A 2 14.78 -9.71 0.93
C ALA A 2 13.91 -8.69 1.68
N MET A 3 14.52 -7.62 2.19
CA MET A 3 13.80 -6.47 2.74
C MET A 3 13.37 -5.52 1.59
N ASN A 4 13.02 -6.08 0.43
CA ASN A 4 12.50 -5.36 -0.74
C ASN A 4 10.98 -5.55 -0.84
N SER A 5 10.32 -5.56 0.32
CA SER A 5 8.86 -5.60 0.39
C SER A 5 8.37 -4.16 0.48
N ILE A 6 7.30 -3.83 -0.24
CA ILE A 6 6.76 -2.47 -0.31
C ILE A 6 6.42 -1.93 1.11
N SER A 7 6.10 -2.83 2.04
CA SER A 7 5.94 -2.54 3.47
C SER A 7 7.19 -1.89 4.09
N GLY A 8 8.39 -2.35 3.74
CA GLY A 8 9.65 -1.77 4.22
C GLY A 8 9.88 -0.36 3.69
N GLN A 9 9.52 -0.10 2.44
CA GLN A 9 9.59 1.25 1.85
C GLN A 9 8.61 2.21 2.55
N ILE A 10 7.41 1.74 2.89
CA ILE A 10 6.43 2.52 3.66
C ILE A 10 6.97 2.84 5.06
N GLU A 11 7.58 1.87 5.75
CA GLU A 11 8.19 2.10 7.06
C GLU A 11 9.34 3.12 6.99
N THR A 12 10.23 3.00 5.99
CA THR A 12 11.31 3.97 5.79
C THR A 12 10.79 5.37 5.52
N LEU A 13 9.79 5.52 4.66
CA LEU A 13 9.17 6.82 4.36
C LEU A 13 8.44 7.40 5.58
N ARG A 14 7.80 6.56 6.39
CA ARG A 14 7.15 6.99 7.63
C ARG A 14 8.17 7.49 8.66
N GLN A 15 9.29 6.79 8.82
CA GLN A 15 10.40 7.24 9.68
C GLN A 15 10.95 8.58 9.19
N LYS A 16 11.20 8.69 7.89
CA LYS A 16 11.70 9.93 7.28
C LYS A 16 10.74 11.09 7.47
N LEU A 17 9.43 10.86 7.37
CA LEU A 17 8.41 11.88 7.64
C LEU A 17 8.47 12.35 9.10
N LEU A 18 8.55 11.42 10.06
CA LEU A 18 8.67 11.75 11.48
C LEU A 18 9.93 12.55 11.79
N GLU A 19 11.09 12.14 11.27
CA GLU A 19 12.35 12.88 11.44
C GLU A 19 12.29 14.28 10.81
N THR A 20 11.62 14.38 9.66
CA THR A 20 11.44 15.66 8.95
C THR A 20 10.53 16.59 9.73
N VAL A 21 9.41 16.08 10.25
CA VAL A 21 8.48 16.83 11.12
C VAL A 21 9.18 17.27 12.40
N ASP A 22 9.96 16.39 13.03
CA ASP A 22 10.72 16.69 14.24
C ASP A 22 11.75 17.81 13.98
N SER A 23 12.50 17.72 12.87
CA SER A 23 13.44 18.75 12.43
C SER A 23 12.79 20.10 12.13
N TYR A 24 11.55 20.10 11.61
CA TYR A 24 10.78 21.32 11.34
C TYR A 24 9.90 21.75 12.52
N ARG A 25 10.19 21.30 13.76
CA ARG A 25 9.47 21.67 14.99
C ARG A 25 7.96 21.35 14.98
N GLY A 26 7.57 20.26 14.34
CA GLY A 26 6.16 19.87 14.26
C GLY A 26 5.38 20.64 13.20
N ASP A 27 6.04 21.31 12.26
CA ASP A 27 5.35 21.97 11.16
C ASP A 27 4.93 20.95 10.09
N PHE A 28 3.69 20.48 10.24
CA PHE A 28 3.07 19.55 9.29
C PHE A 28 2.71 20.18 7.94
N LEU A 29 2.79 21.51 7.83
CA LEU A 29 2.52 22.27 6.63
C LEU A 29 3.79 22.55 5.81
N HIS A 30 4.96 22.12 6.29
CA HIS A 30 6.19 22.29 5.55
C HIS A 30 6.08 21.56 4.20
N PRO A 31 6.45 22.21 3.08
CA PRO A 31 6.35 21.61 1.75
C PRO A 31 7.13 20.29 1.64
N ASN A 32 8.20 20.11 2.42
CA ASN A 32 8.93 18.86 2.51
C ASN A 32 8.16 17.75 3.25
N VAL A 33 7.46 18.08 4.35
CA VAL A 33 6.61 17.13 5.07
C VAL A 33 5.43 16.71 4.20
N LEU A 34 4.76 17.67 3.55
CA LEU A 34 3.66 17.43 2.63
C LEU A 34 4.08 16.56 1.44
N ARG A 35 5.27 16.81 0.88
CA ARG A 35 5.80 16.00 -0.21
C ARG A 35 6.06 14.56 0.21
N ILE A 36 6.69 14.34 1.38
CA ILE A 36 6.93 12.99 1.91
C ILE A 36 5.60 12.30 2.24
N SER A 37 4.62 13.05 2.77
CA SER A 37 3.28 12.53 3.08
C SER A 37 2.54 12.06 1.83
N GLN A 38 2.58 12.82 0.74
CA GLN A 38 1.95 12.43 -0.53
C GLN A 38 2.63 11.22 -1.17
N GLU A 39 3.96 11.13 -1.06
CA GLU A 39 4.73 10.00 -1.56
C GLU A 39 4.38 8.71 -0.78
N LEU A 40 4.26 8.81 0.54
CA LEU A 40 3.80 7.73 1.41
C LEU A 40 2.37 7.30 1.07
N ASP A 41 1.44 8.25 0.94
CA ASP A 41 0.03 7.97 0.64
C ASP A 41 -0.12 7.23 -0.71
N THR A 42 0.60 7.69 -1.73
CA THR A 42 0.63 7.04 -3.06
C THR A 42 1.13 5.60 -2.98
N LEU A 43 2.16 5.34 -2.17
CA LEU A 43 2.70 3.99 -1.95
C LEU A 43 1.69 3.08 -1.24
N ILE A 44 1.03 3.60 -0.20
CA ILE A 44 -0.02 2.88 0.53
C ILE A 44 -1.19 2.52 -0.38
N VAL A 45 -1.69 3.47 -1.17
CA VAL A 45 -2.79 3.24 -2.13
C VAL A 45 -2.39 2.19 -3.17
N ASN A 46 -1.16 2.25 -3.69
CA ASN A 46 -0.65 1.25 -4.64
C ASN A 46 -0.61 -0.15 -4.04
N VAL A 47 -0.15 -0.29 -2.80
CA VAL A 47 -0.14 -1.59 -2.10
C VAL A 47 -1.56 -2.09 -1.87
N GLN A 48 -2.47 -1.23 -1.41
CA GLN A 48 -3.86 -1.59 -1.19
C GLN A 48 -4.54 -2.05 -2.48
N ARG A 49 -4.33 -1.36 -3.61
CA ARG A 49 -4.83 -1.81 -4.92
C ARG A 49 -4.27 -3.17 -5.33
N ARG A 50 -2.96 -3.40 -5.17
CA ARG A 50 -2.38 -4.72 -5.50
C ARG A 50 -2.93 -5.84 -4.63
N LYS A 51 -3.14 -5.57 -3.33
CA LYS A 51 -3.72 -6.52 -2.38
C LYS A 51 -5.19 -6.81 -2.69
N GLN A 52 -5.96 -5.80 -3.07
CA GLN A 52 -7.35 -5.92 -3.54
C GLN A 52 -7.45 -6.74 -4.84
N HIS A 53 -6.56 -6.49 -5.81
CA HIS A 53 -6.54 -7.27 -7.07
C HIS A 53 -6.15 -8.74 -6.84
N GLN A 54 -5.25 -9.02 -5.89
CA GLN A 54 -4.90 -10.41 -5.54
C GLN A 54 -6.04 -11.16 -4.85
N ALA A 55 -6.87 -10.46 -4.06
CA ALA A 55 -8.07 -11.03 -3.43
C ALA A 55 -9.24 -11.23 -4.43
N GLN A 56 -9.20 -10.55 -5.58
CA GLN A 56 -10.22 -10.65 -6.63
C GLN A 56 -9.88 -11.64 -7.74
N SER A 57 -8.79 -12.41 -7.63
CA SER A 57 -8.57 -13.55 -8.53
C SER A 57 -9.75 -14.52 -8.39
N PRO A 58 -10.57 -14.70 -9.44
CA PRO A 58 -11.77 -15.51 -9.39
C PRO A 58 -11.37 -16.98 -9.45
N ALA A 59 -11.14 -17.60 -8.29
CA ALA A 59 -11.27 -19.05 -8.13
C ALA A 59 -12.75 -19.50 -8.18
N ALA A 60 -13.59 -18.77 -8.91
CA ALA A 60 -14.97 -19.14 -9.26
C ALA A 60 -15.07 -19.73 -10.67
N ALA A 61 -13.93 -20.11 -11.27
CA ALA A 61 -13.90 -20.97 -12.43
C ALA A 61 -13.55 -22.38 -11.99
N SER A 62 -14.51 -23.29 -12.14
CA SER A 62 -14.40 -24.75 -12.10
C SER A 62 -15.02 -25.41 -10.87
N ARG A 63 -15.84 -26.43 -11.17
CA ARG A 63 -16.65 -27.29 -10.30
C ARG A 63 -18.00 -26.63 -10.00
N GLU A 64 -19.05 -26.88 -10.78
CA GLU A 64 -19.62 -28.19 -11.07
C GLU A 64 -20.43 -28.19 -12.37
N SER A 65 -20.00 -29.05 -13.29
CA SER A 65 -20.81 -29.51 -14.42
C SER A 65 -21.73 -30.63 -13.93
N GLY A 66 -23.01 -30.58 -14.31
CA GLY A 66 -23.85 -31.77 -14.47
C GLY A 66 -24.90 -32.03 -13.39
N HIS A 67 -26.10 -31.51 -13.58
CA HIS A 67 -27.30 -32.30 -13.28
C HIS A 67 -28.30 -32.14 -14.43
N ALA A 68 -28.46 -33.23 -15.18
CA ALA A 68 -29.38 -33.36 -16.29
C ALA A 68 -30.82 -33.12 -15.79
N GLY A 69 -31.50 -32.16 -16.41
CA GLY A 69 -32.95 -32.04 -16.34
C GLY A 69 -33.51 -32.29 -17.73
N LEU A 70 -34.56 -33.13 -17.76
CA LEU A 70 -35.46 -33.51 -18.85
C LEU A 70 -35.13 -34.84 -19.53
#